data_AF-A0A9Q0MMV8-F1
#
_entry.id   AF-A0A9Q0MMV8-F1
#
_cell.length_a   1.000
_cell.length_b   1.000
_cell.length_c   1.000
_cell.angle_alpha   90.00
_cell.angle_beta   90.00
_cell.angle_gamma   90.00
#
_symmetry.space_group_name_H-M   'P 1'
#
loop_
_entity.id
_entity.type
_entity.pdbx_description
1 polymer ?
#
loop_
_entity_poly.entity_id
_entity_poly.type
_entity_poly.pdbx_seq_one_letter_code
_entity_poly.pdbx_strand_id
1 'polypeptide(L)'
;MEGKVGNVPVPVTVGLNVGNVGSVFVTVTVGCSVGKVGIVGTFVGTVGGKVGNVGCWEAVGTVGGKVGKVGCWVAVGTVGGRVGKVGTFVGTVGGRVGKVGCWEAVGTFVGTVGGRVGKVGTFVGTVGGRVGKVGCWEAVGTFVGTVGGRVGNVGTFVGTVGGRVGKVGCREAVGTFVGTVGGKVGKVGCWEAVGTFVGTVGGRVGKVGTFVGTVGGRVGKVGKPVCWVGIVGSVGGKVGKVGNVVAVGPVGNVAKVGGNVAKVGGNVGNDGMDPIHEEILSNYNRGRTSLCSTDFELIRNWQFDPNITLELSQYLTSAGWNEMEGIGRRYQAAFPSILTPYTPNDYRFRSSDFQRTQVSLHAFADGVFGVNGHEQINLEEIIGPDYLLRGYSFCPLYNEIITNLAERDAFREGPEYQQMTGEVSAKLGFHGSHALRNLEVATLALTCKYEQIWNMNATSALCSAFSVANRQVIEYYEDLEFYYRVGPGKTEYRRLFENMQDLLGFLQSTDESDHKARVYSGHVTILPMILMNLGAFETDERLTQFNFAQQTQRAWRAGMVMPMGANLAVIRYDCDSGDNDVLFLYNEKPLQIPGCESNGLCKQSFIMERFSRFLEADCREVYCTNS
;
A
#
# COMPACT_ATOMS: atom_id res chain seq x y z
N MET A 1 45.86 -17.08 -46.65
CA MET A 1 46.50 -15.76 -46.45
C MET A 1 45.76 -15.06 -45.33
N GLU A 2 46.39 -14.86 -44.17
CA GLU A 2 45.85 -13.97 -43.13
C GLU A 2 46.20 -12.53 -43.50
N GLY A 3 45.21 -11.74 -43.91
CA GLY A 3 45.42 -10.32 -44.21
C GLY A 3 45.21 -9.47 -42.96
N LYS A 4 46.23 -8.70 -42.55
CA LYS A 4 46.03 -7.53 -41.67
C LYS A 4 45.56 -6.36 -42.56
N VAL A 5 44.41 -5.77 -42.25
CA VAL A 5 43.92 -4.57 -42.93
C VAL A 5 44.56 -3.34 -42.26
N GLY A 6 45.39 -2.60 -43.00
CA GLY A 6 45.94 -1.30 -42.58
C GLY A 6 44.96 -0.15 -42.83
N ASN A 7 45.19 0.99 -42.17
CA ASN A 7 44.34 2.18 -42.16
C ASN A 7 43.93 2.67 -43.57
N VAL A 8 42.65 2.56 -43.92
CA VAL A 8 42.04 3.21 -45.10
C VAL A 8 40.64 3.73 -44.74
N PRO A 9 40.29 5.00 -45.05
CA PRO A 9 39.03 5.62 -44.62
C PRO A 9 37.86 5.42 -45.61
N VAL A 10 37.63 4.20 -46.10
CA VAL A 10 36.53 3.88 -47.06
C VAL A 10 35.89 2.54 -46.68
N PRO A 11 34.55 2.33 -46.81
CA PRO A 11 33.92 1.03 -46.53
C PRO A 11 34.53 -0.10 -47.37
N VAL A 12 35.00 -1.17 -46.70
CA VAL A 12 35.66 -2.32 -47.35
C VAL A 12 34.77 -3.56 -47.27
N THR A 13 34.54 -4.22 -48.42
CA THR A 13 33.97 -5.57 -48.47
C THR A 13 35.12 -6.58 -48.48
N VAL A 14 35.21 -7.45 -47.47
CA VAL A 14 36.34 -8.39 -47.32
C VAL A 14 35.85 -9.84 -47.46
N GLY A 15 36.55 -10.65 -48.26
CA GLY A 15 36.32 -12.08 -48.42
C GLY A 15 37.08 -12.94 -47.39
N LEU A 16 36.46 -14.07 -46.99
CA LEU A 16 36.93 -15.22 -46.20
C LEU A 16 38.12 -15.05 -45.21
N ASN A 17 37.80 -15.14 -43.91
CA ASN A 17 38.69 -15.20 -42.72
C ASN A 17 39.48 -13.91 -42.41
N VAL A 18 38.93 -13.08 -41.51
CA VAL A 18 39.57 -11.86 -41.00
C VAL A 18 40.05 -12.09 -39.56
N GLY A 19 41.33 -11.78 -39.30
CA GLY A 19 41.97 -11.87 -37.97
C GLY A 19 41.51 -10.78 -36.99
N ASN A 20 42.41 -10.29 -36.12
CA ASN A 20 42.12 -9.17 -35.20
C ASN A 20 41.95 -7.86 -35.97
N VAL A 21 40.86 -7.12 -35.71
CA VAL A 21 40.60 -5.80 -36.31
C VAL A 21 40.85 -4.73 -35.24
N GLY A 22 41.82 -3.83 -35.49
CA GLY A 22 42.18 -2.74 -34.58
C GLY A 22 41.18 -1.58 -34.55
N SER A 23 41.36 -0.69 -33.58
CA SER A 23 40.41 0.34 -33.15
C SER A 23 40.30 1.54 -34.11
N VAL A 24 39.48 1.48 -35.18
CA VAL A 24 39.05 2.66 -35.97
C VAL A 24 37.64 2.45 -36.53
N PHE A 25 36.79 3.49 -36.51
CA PHE A 25 35.41 3.47 -37.04
C PHE A 25 35.35 3.16 -38.54
N VAL A 26 35.13 1.90 -38.91
CA VAL A 26 34.90 1.47 -40.31
C VAL A 26 33.72 0.50 -40.36
N THR A 27 32.73 0.75 -41.23
CA THR A 27 31.63 -0.20 -41.48
C THR A 27 32.12 -1.32 -42.39
N VAL A 28 32.20 -2.55 -41.88
CA VAL A 28 32.61 -3.75 -42.64
C VAL A 28 31.41 -4.66 -42.89
N THR A 29 31.19 -5.04 -44.17
CA THR A 29 30.20 -6.04 -44.59
C THR A 29 30.92 -7.31 -45.02
N VAL A 30 30.63 -8.46 -44.37
CA VAL A 30 31.23 -9.76 -44.70
C VAL A 30 30.17 -10.69 -45.28
N GLY A 31 30.33 -11.05 -46.56
CA GLY A 31 29.37 -11.85 -47.34
C GLY A 31 29.16 -13.30 -46.85
N CYS A 32 28.10 -13.95 -47.37
CA CYS A 32 27.48 -15.20 -46.91
C CYS A 32 28.35 -16.50 -46.96
N SER A 33 29.64 -16.43 -47.26
CA SER A 33 30.53 -17.60 -47.36
C SER A 33 31.45 -17.69 -46.13
N VAL A 34 31.30 -18.76 -45.36
CA VAL A 34 31.80 -18.98 -43.98
C VAL A 34 33.26 -18.54 -43.72
N GLY A 35 33.45 -17.44 -42.98
CA GLY A 35 34.73 -17.08 -42.32
C GLY A 35 34.54 -16.76 -40.83
N LYS A 36 35.53 -17.09 -39.98
CA LYS A 36 35.58 -16.68 -38.56
C LYS A 36 36.09 -15.24 -38.47
N VAL A 37 35.50 -14.43 -37.60
CA VAL A 37 36.03 -13.10 -37.20
C VAL A 37 36.59 -13.19 -35.78
N GLY A 38 37.81 -12.67 -35.56
CA GLY A 38 38.54 -12.66 -34.27
C GLY A 38 37.96 -11.71 -33.21
N ILE A 39 38.83 -11.08 -32.40
CA ILE A 39 38.42 -10.00 -31.47
C ILE A 39 38.14 -8.74 -32.32
N VAL A 40 36.97 -8.15 -32.11
CA VAL A 40 36.47 -6.99 -32.87
C VAL A 40 36.56 -5.75 -31.98
N GLY A 41 37.16 -4.66 -32.47
CA GLY A 41 37.37 -3.42 -31.69
C GLY A 41 36.61 -2.18 -32.16
N THR A 42 35.61 -2.28 -33.06
CA THR A 42 34.71 -1.19 -33.52
C THR A 42 33.51 -1.75 -34.32
N PHE A 43 32.52 -0.89 -34.67
CA PHE A 43 31.20 -1.25 -35.24
C PHE A 43 31.22 -2.19 -36.46
N VAL A 44 30.54 -3.35 -36.38
CA VAL A 44 30.45 -4.34 -37.49
C VAL A 44 29.01 -4.48 -37.98
N GLY A 45 28.77 -4.27 -39.28
CA GLY A 45 27.42 -4.23 -39.88
C GLY A 45 26.74 -5.59 -40.03
N THR A 46 27.18 -6.42 -40.99
CA THR A 46 26.57 -7.75 -41.25
C THR A 46 27.63 -8.83 -41.43
N VAL A 47 27.49 -9.95 -40.72
CA VAL A 47 28.38 -11.12 -40.77
C VAL A 47 27.58 -12.40 -41.03
N GLY A 48 27.76 -13.02 -42.20
CA GLY A 48 27.07 -14.30 -42.51
C GLY A 48 27.51 -15.50 -41.65
N GLY A 49 28.71 -15.45 -41.06
CA GLY A 49 29.40 -16.57 -40.40
C GLY A 49 29.39 -16.57 -38.85
N LYS A 50 30.53 -16.92 -38.24
CA LYS A 50 30.71 -16.96 -36.77
C LYS A 50 31.55 -15.77 -36.29
N VAL A 51 31.10 -15.09 -35.24
CA VAL A 51 31.84 -14.02 -34.54
C VAL A 51 32.42 -14.58 -33.23
N GLY A 52 33.67 -14.23 -32.93
CA GLY A 52 34.39 -14.58 -31.69
C GLY A 52 33.83 -13.91 -30.43
N ASN A 53 34.70 -13.63 -29.45
CA ASN A 53 34.31 -12.85 -28.27
C ASN A 53 34.31 -11.36 -28.62
N VAL A 54 33.34 -10.62 -28.07
CA VAL A 54 33.14 -9.18 -28.29
C VAL A 54 33.54 -8.42 -27.02
N GLY A 55 34.26 -7.30 -27.17
CA GLY A 55 34.85 -6.49 -26.09
C GLY A 55 33.82 -5.68 -25.29
N CYS A 56 34.24 -4.57 -24.69
CA CYS A 56 33.34 -3.64 -23.97
C CYS A 56 33.31 -2.30 -24.74
N TRP A 57 32.19 -1.56 -24.73
CA TRP A 57 31.97 -0.28 -25.43
C TRP A 57 31.77 -0.34 -26.97
N GLU A 58 31.08 -1.38 -27.47
CA GLU A 58 31.05 -1.71 -28.90
C GLU A 58 29.61 -1.97 -29.44
N ALA A 59 29.42 -2.00 -30.76
CA ALA A 59 28.14 -2.37 -31.38
C ALA A 59 28.31 -3.32 -32.59
N VAL A 60 27.51 -4.39 -32.64
CA VAL A 60 27.52 -5.40 -33.71
C VAL A 60 26.12 -5.56 -34.28
N GLY A 61 25.94 -5.40 -35.59
CA GLY A 61 24.66 -5.47 -36.29
C GLY A 61 24.11 -6.90 -36.43
N THR A 62 24.04 -7.44 -37.65
CA THR A 62 23.40 -8.74 -37.94
C THR A 62 24.42 -9.87 -38.12
N VAL A 63 24.26 -10.97 -37.38
CA VAL A 63 25.11 -12.17 -37.46
C VAL A 63 24.28 -13.41 -37.84
N GLY A 64 24.56 -14.01 -39.00
CA GLY A 64 23.84 -15.21 -39.46
C GLY A 64 24.12 -16.47 -38.63
N GLY A 65 25.32 -16.61 -38.06
CA GLY A 65 25.78 -17.83 -37.37
C GLY A 65 25.82 -17.74 -35.84
N LYS A 66 27.01 -17.96 -35.25
CA LYS A 66 27.20 -18.02 -33.77
C LYS A 66 28.02 -16.83 -33.28
N VAL A 67 27.70 -16.30 -32.10
CA VAL A 67 28.45 -15.27 -31.38
C VAL A 67 29.00 -15.83 -30.07
N GLY A 68 30.26 -15.52 -29.74
CA GLY A 68 30.95 -15.94 -28.51
C GLY A 68 30.45 -15.26 -27.23
N LYS A 69 31.36 -14.97 -26.28
CA LYS A 69 31.04 -14.17 -25.09
C LYS A 69 30.93 -12.69 -25.48
N VAL A 70 29.94 -11.99 -24.92
CA VAL A 70 29.72 -10.55 -25.14
C VAL A 70 29.97 -9.80 -23.83
N GLY A 71 30.84 -8.79 -23.87
CA GLY A 71 31.23 -7.94 -22.73
C GLY A 71 30.14 -6.99 -22.24
N CYS A 72 30.53 -6.08 -21.35
CA CYS A 72 29.65 -5.06 -20.79
C CYS A 72 29.60 -3.82 -21.71
N TRP A 73 28.47 -3.11 -21.73
CA TRP A 73 28.20 -1.93 -22.57
C TRP A 73 28.34 -2.19 -24.07
N VAL A 74 27.72 -3.26 -24.57
CA VAL A 74 27.70 -3.66 -25.98
C VAL A 74 26.27 -3.84 -26.48
N ALA A 75 25.98 -3.38 -27.71
CA ALA A 75 24.71 -3.63 -28.39
C ALA A 75 24.89 -4.64 -29.54
N VAL A 76 24.24 -5.80 -29.46
CA VAL A 76 24.20 -6.78 -30.56
C VAL A 76 22.79 -6.83 -31.15
N GLY A 77 22.65 -6.60 -32.46
CA GLY A 77 21.37 -6.57 -33.16
C GLY A 77 20.70 -7.94 -33.28
N THR A 78 20.82 -8.57 -34.47
CA THR A 78 20.12 -9.82 -34.79
C THR A 78 21.09 -10.97 -34.97
N VAL A 79 20.90 -12.08 -34.24
CA VAL A 79 21.72 -13.30 -34.35
C VAL A 79 20.85 -14.48 -34.78
N GLY A 80 21.09 -15.03 -35.97
CA GLY A 80 20.34 -16.17 -36.51
C GLY A 80 20.55 -17.48 -35.71
N GLY A 81 21.74 -17.70 -35.17
CA GLY A 81 22.12 -18.96 -34.51
C GLY A 81 22.18 -18.92 -32.98
N ARG A 82 23.38 -19.05 -32.40
CA ARG A 82 23.58 -19.20 -30.93
C ARG A 82 24.44 -18.07 -30.37
N VAL A 83 24.09 -17.57 -29.20
CA VAL A 83 24.86 -16.58 -28.44
C VAL A 83 25.36 -17.20 -27.13
N GLY A 84 26.61 -16.93 -26.76
CA GLY A 84 27.26 -17.42 -25.54
C GLY A 84 26.76 -16.76 -24.26
N LYS A 85 27.68 -16.32 -23.39
CA LYS A 85 27.37 -15.55 -22.17
C LYS A 85 27.17 -14.07 -22.55
N VAL A 86 26.12 -13.45 -22.04
CA VAL A 86 25.71 -12.09 -22.40
C VAL A 86 25.78 -11.16 -21.18
N GLY A 87 26.53 -10.05 -21.29
CA GLY A 87 26.64 -9.00 -20.28
C GLY A 87 25.76 -7.76 -20.52
N THR A 88 25.29 -7.49 -21.75
CA THR A 88 24.50 -6.27 -22.11
C THR A 88 23.44 -6.50 -23.20
N PHE A 89 23.07 -5.47 -23.99
CA PHE A 89 21.88 -5.42 -24.86
C PHE A 89 22.00 -6.36 -26.07
N VAL A 90 21.04 -7.28 -26.22
CA VAL A 90 20.92 -8.16 -27.40
C VAL A 90 19.49 -8.11 -27.94
N GLY A 91 19.31 -7.70 -29.19
CA GLY A 91 18.01 -7.50 -29.82
C GLY A 91 17.24 -8.80 -30.07
N THR A 92 17.59 -9.55 -31.11
CA THR A 92 16.86 -10.76 -31.53
C THR A 92 17.80 -11.95 -31.73
N VAL A 93 17.48 -13.10 -31.13
CA VAL A 93 18.23 -14.35 -31.30
C VAL A 93 17.30 -15.47 -31.79
N GLY A 94 17.52 -15.97 -33.01
CA GLY A 94 16.71 -17.04 -33.59
C GLY A 94 16.85 -18.38 -32.86
N GLY A 95 18.03 -18.70 -32.35
CA GLY A 95 18.34 -20.01 -31.74
C GLY A 95 18.43 -20.02 -30.21
N ARG A 96 19.63 -20.21 -29.66
CA ARG A 96 19.84 -20.44 -28.20
C ARG A 96 20.73 -19.35 -27.60
N VAL A 97 20.36 -18.89 -26.41
CA VAL A 97 21.17 -17.97 -25.59
C VAL A 97 21.66 -18.72 -24.34
N GLY A 98 22.93 -18.54 -23.99
CA GLY A 98 23.56 -19.14 -22.82
C GLY A 98 23.11 -18.50 -21.48
N LYS A 99 24.07 -18.13 -20.63
CA LYS A 99 23.82 -17.41 -19.37
C LYS A 99 23.67 -15.93 -19.67
N VAL A 100 22.60 -15.31 -19.18
CA VAL A 100 22.31 -13.88 -19.32
C VAL A 100 22.49 -13.21 -17.96
N GLY A 101 23.41 -12.23 -17.89
CA GLY A 101 23.74 -11.48 -16.68
C GLY A 101 25.08 -11.87 -15.99
N CYS A 102 25.74 -10.87 -15.41
CA CYS A 102 26.86 -10.97 -14.47
C CYS A 102 26.47 -10.30 -13.14
N TRP A 103 27.11 -10.71 -12.04
CA TRP A 103 27.00 -10.04 -10.73
C TRP A 103 27.38 -8.55 -10.94
N GLU A 104 26.54 -7.63 -10.47
CA GLU A 104 26.72 -6.15 -10.49
C GLU A 104 26.28 -5.34 -11.74
N ALA A 105 25.66 -5.91 -12.77
CA ALA A 105 25.21 -5.11 -13.93
C ALA A 105 23.71 -4.71 -13.85
N VAL A 106 23.45 -3.41 -13.58
CA VAL A 106 22.15 -2.76 -13.84
C VAL A 106 22.07 -2.41 -15.34
N GLY A 107 20.97 -2.76 -16.03
CA GLY A 107 20.72 -2.32 -17.42
C GLY A 107 20.92 -3.36 -18.55
N THR A 108 21.05 -4.66 -18.28
CA THR A 108 21.17 -5.71 -19.33
C THR A 108 19.80 -6.17 -19.87
N PHE A 109 19.54 -6.01 -21.18
CA PHE A 109 18.28 -6.38 -21.87
C PHE A 109 18.50 -7.40 -22.99
N VAL A 110 17.73 -8.50 -23.01
CA VAL A 110 17.62 -9.40 -24.18
C VAL A 110 16.20 -9.35 -24.72
N GLY A 111 16.01 -8.92 -25.97
CA GLY A 111 14.70 -8.68 -26.57
C GLY A 111 13.90 -9.94 -26.87
N THR A 112 14.16 -10.60 -28.00
CA THR A 112 13.41 -11.79 -28.44
C THR A 112 14.32 -12.98 -28.66
N VAL A 113 14.01 -14.12 -28.04
CA VAL A 113 14.72 -15.40 -28.24
C VAL A 113 13.76 -16.46 -28.77
N GLY A 114 13.95 -16.91 -30.01
CA GLY A 114 13.09 -17.92 -30.64
C GLY A 114 13.17 -19.30 -29.97
N GLY A 115 14.35 -19.68 -29.46
CA GLY A 115 14.59 -21.02 -28.90
C GLY A 115 14.69 -21.08 -27.37
N ARG A 116 15.88 -21.35 -26.84
CA ARG A 116 16.09 -21.62 -25.39
C ARG A 116 17.02 -20.60 -24.76
N VAL A 117 16.68 -20.17 -23.55
CA VAL A 117 17.52 -19.31 -22.69
C VAL A 117 17.97 -20.13 -21.47
N GLY A 118 19.24 -19.99 -21.10
CA GLY A 118 19.83 -20.65 -19.93
C GLY A 118 19.38 -20.04 -18.59
N LYS A 119 20.35 -19.80 -17.69
CA LYS A 119 20.09 -19.10 -16.42
C LYS A 119 19.96 -17.61 -16.67
N VAL A 120 18.97 -16.97 -16.04
CA VAL A 120 18.66 -15.54 -16.19
C VAL A 120 18.84 -14.83 -14.86
N GLY A 121 19.62 -13.74 -14.86
CA GLY A 121 19.81 -12.84 -13.72
C GLY A 121 19.53 -11.36 -14.02
N THR A 122 18.95 -11.05 -15.19
CA THR A 122 18.61 -9.68 -15.64
C THR A 122 17.36 -9.72 -16.56
N PHE A 123 16.99 -8.61 -17.22
CA PHE A 123 15.78 -8.51 -18.06
C PHE A 123 15.84 -9.37 -19.34
N VAL A 124 14.78 -10.14 -19.61
CA VAL A 124 14.54 -10.85 -20.88
C VAL A 124 13.09 -10.61 -21.35
N GLY A 125 12.89 -10.11 -22.57
CA GLY A 125 11.58 -9.76 -23.12
C GLY A 125 10.72 -10.98 -23.46
N THR A 126 10.95 -11.60 -24.61
CA THR A 126 10.11 -12.70 -25.14
C THR A 126 10.95 -13.93 -25.46
N VAL A 127 10.53 -15.10 -24.97
CA VAL A 127 11.17 -16.40 -25.25
C VAL A 127 10.15 -17.37 -25.83
N GLY A 128 10.31 -17.76 -27.09
CA GLY A 128 9.41 -18.70 -27.77
C GLY A 128 9.44 -20.12 -27.17
N GLY A 129 10.61 -20.58 -26.70
CA GLY A 129 10.80 -21.93 -26.20
C GLY A 129 10.88 -22.07 -24.67
N ARG A 130 12.07 -22.36 -24.14
CA ARG A 130 12.26 -22.70 -22.71
C ARG A 130 13.23 -21.74 -22.04
N VAL A 131 12.90 -21.35 -20.81
CA VAL A 131 13.79 -20.59 -19.92
C VAL A 131 14.23 -21.48 -18.77
N GLY A 132 15.51 -21.43 -18.43
CA GLY A 132 16.09 -22.14 -17.30
C GLY A 132 15.67 -21.56 -15.94
N LYS A 133 16.60 -21.54 -14.99
CA LYS A 133 16.40 -20.97 -13.65
C LYS A 133 16.40 -19.43 -13.75
N VAL A 134 15.40 -18.78 -13.16
CA VAL A 134 15.23 -17.32 -13.16
C VAL A 134 15.38 -16.83 -11.73
N GLY A 135 16.44 -16.07 -11.45
CA GLY A 135 16.70 -15.41 -10.16
C GLY A 135 16.83 -16.36 -8.96
N CYS A 136 18.03 -16.56 -8.41
CA CYS A 136 18.22 -17.08 -7.05
C CYS A 136 19.53 -16.57 -6.44
N TRP A 137 19.40 -16.04 -5.23
CA TRP A 137 20.38 -15.35 -4.37
C TRP A 137 20.70 -13.91 -4.82
N GLU A 138 20.35 -12.94 -3.96
CA GLU A 138 20.77 -11.52 -3.96
C GLU A 138 20.60 -10.70 -5.26
N ALA A 139 19.69 -11.08 -6.17
CA ALA A 139 19.46 -10.34 -7.42
C ALA A 139 18.15 -9.55 -7.39
N VAL A 140 18.23 -8.25 -7.10
CA VAL A 140 17.14 -7.27 -7.30
C VAL A 140 17.07 -6.90 -8.79
N GLY A 141 15.88 -6.85 -9.39
CA GLY A 141 15.69 -6.36 -10.78
C GLY A 141 15.70 -7.40 -11.91
N THR A 142 15.53 -8.70 -11.64
CA THR A 142 15.40 -9.73 -12.70
C THR A 142 13.94 -9.88 -13.18
N PHE A 143 13.68 -9.62 -14.46
CA PHE A 143 12.36 -9.71 -15.11
C PHE A 143 12.39 -10.61 -16.36
N VAL A 144 11.42 -11.51 -16.50
CA VAL A 144 11.17 -12.24 -17.76
C VAL A 144 9.76 -11.96 -18.24
N GLY A 145 9.59 -11.37 -19.43
CA GLY A 145 8.29 -10.90 -19.94
C GLY A 145 7.34 -12.04 -20.34
N THR A 146 7.55 -12.64 -21.51
CA THR A 146 6.68 -13.70 -22.04
C THR A 146 7.47 -14.95 -22.42
N VAL A 147 7.01 -16.12 -21.96
CA VAL A 147 7.61 -17.42 -22.27
C VAL A 147 6.55 -18.35 -22.87
N GLY A 148 6.68 -18.70 -24.15
CA GLY A 148 5.72 -19.58 -24.83
C GLY A 148 5.71 -21.01 -24.28
N GLY A 149 6.86 -21.53 -23.85
CA GLY A 149 7.00 -22.91 -23.37
C GLY A 149 7.13 -23.06 -21.87
N ARG A 150 8.30 -23.49 -21.38
CA ARG A 150 8.50 -23.86 -19.95
C ARG A 150 9.50 -22.95 -19.27
N VAL A 151 9.20 -22.58 -18.04
CA VAL A 151 10.11 -21.87 -17.12
C VAL A 151 10.55 -22.81 -16.01
N GLY A 152 11.83 -22.77 -15.65
CA GLY A 152 12.39 -23.52 -14.52
C GLY A 152 11.92 -22.98 -13.17
N ASN A 153 12.80 -23.05 -12.16
CA ASN A 153 12.51 -22.47 -10.86
C ASN A 153 12.62 -20.94 -10.93
N VAL A 154 11.72 -20.26 -10.22
CA VAL A 154 11.55 -18.81 -10.23
C VAL A 154 11.74 -18.26 -8.82
N GLY A 155 12.64 -17.29 -8.65
CA GLY A 155 12.81 -16.53 -7.41
C GLY A 155 12.64 -15.02 -7.55
N THR A 156 12.23 -14.54 -8.73
CA THR A 156 11.98 -13.11 -9.06
C THR A 156 10.80 -12.98 -10.04
N PHE A 157 10.65 -11.86 -10.76
CA PHE A 157 9.49 -11.59 -11.62
C PHE A 157 9.50 -12.38 -12.94
N VAL A 158 8.35 -12.99 -13.27
CA VAL A 158 8.02 -13.58 -14.58
C VAL A 158 6.59 -13.16 -14.98
N GLY A 159 6.41 -12.58 -16.17
CA GLY A 159 5.11 -12.09 -16.65
C GLY A 159 4.17 -13.22 -17.07
N THR A 160 4.25 -13.66 -18.32
CA THR A 160 3.32 -14.64 -18.91
C THR A 160 4.04 -15.92 -19.32
N VAL A 161 3.52 -17.09 -18.95
CA VAL A 161 4.05 -18.40 -19.31
C VAL A 161 2.96 -19.27 -19.94
N GLY A 162 3.08 -19.56 -21.24
CA GLY A 162 2.11 -20.39 -21.95
C GLY A 162 2.07 -21.85 -21.48
N GLY A 163 3.19 -22.40 -21.02
CA GLY A 163 3.31 -23.80 -20.60
C GLY A 163 3.42 -24.02 -19.09
N ARG A 164 4.56 -24.53 -18.62
CA ARG A 164 4.74 -24.98 -17.23
C ARG A 164 5.77 -24.15 -16.49
N VAL A 165 5.51 -23.88 -15.22
CA VAL A 165 6.45 -23.23 -14.29
C VAL A 165 6.89 -24.24 -13.23
N GLY A 166 8.18 -24.21 -12.89
CA GLY A 166 8.79 -25.03 -11.84
C GLY A 166 8.39 -24.59 -10.42
N LYS A 167 9.32 -24.68 -9.47
CA LYS A 167 9.09 -24.16 -8.11
C LYS A 167 9.12 -22.63 -8.14
N VAL A 168 8.19 -21.99 -7.43
CA VAL A 168 8.09 -20.54 -7.29
C VAL A 168 8.40 -20.18 -5.84
N GLY A 169 9.42 -19.34 -5.64
CA GLY A 169 9.98 -18.97 -4.34
C GLY A 169 11.21 -19.79 -3.94
N CYS A 170 12.15 -19.14 -3.26
CA CYS A 170 13.39 -19.71 -2.71
C CYS A 170 13.62 -19.20 -1.27
N ARG A 171 14.57 -19.79 -0.54
CA ARG A 171 14.97 -19.31 0.80
C ARG A 171 15.51 -17.87 0.65
N GLU A 172 15.05 -16.95 1.51
CA GLU A 172 15.48 -15.53 1.57
C GLU A 172 15.15 -14.64 0.34
N ALA A 173 14.18 -15.03 -0.50
CA ALA A 173 13.75 -14.19 -1.64
C ALA A 173 12.65 -13.20 -1.23
N VAL A 174 12.82 -11.91 -1.56
CA VAL A 174 11.82 -10.83 -1.42
C VAL A 174 11.24 -10.50 -2.79
N GLY A 175 9.90 -10.48 -2.93
CA GLY A 175 9.23 -9.99 -4.14
C GLY A 175 9.23 -10.94 -5.36
N THR A 176 8.85 -12.21 -5.18
CA THR A 176 8.68 -13.16 -6.30
C THR A 176 7.29 -13.01 -6.93
N PHE A 177 7.18 -12.70 -8.22
CA PHE A 177 5.91 -12.58 -8.93
C PHE A 177 5.86 -13.46 -10.18
N VAL A 178 4.79 -14.23 -10.37
CA VAL A 178 4.48 -14.91 -11.63
C VAL A 178 3.09 -14.47 -12.09
N GLY A 179 2.97 -13.82 -13.24
CA GLY A 179 1.70 -13.26 -13.72
C GLY A 179 0.68 -14.33 -14.17
N THR A 180 0.71 -14.71 -15.44
CA THR A 180 -0.26 -15.66 -16.02
C THR A 180 0.42 -16.95 -16.46
N VAL A 181 -0.11 -18.09 -16.03
CA VAL A 181 0.40 -19.43 -16.41
C VAL A 181 -0.72 -20.25 -17.06
N GLY A 182 -0.57 -20.56 -18.35
CA GLY A 182 -1.55 -21.37 -19.09
C GLY A 182 -1.61 -22.83 -18.63
N GLY A 183 -0.50 -23.39 -18.14
CA GLY A 183 -0.38 -24.79 -17.76
C GLY A 183 -0.24 -25.05 -16.26
N LYS A 184 0.76 -25.84 -15.86
CA LYS A 184 0.95 -26.30 -14.47
C LYS A 184 1.99 -25.47 -13.74
N VAL A 185 1.72 -25.17 -12.47
CA VAL A 185 2.67 -24.55 -11.54
C VAL A 185 3.08 -25.57 -10.48
N GLY A 186 4.38 -25.60 -10.14
CA GLY A 186 4.94 -26.47 -9.11
C GLY A 186 4.58 -26.05 -7.68
N LYS A 187 5.51 -26.25 -6.75
CA LYS A 187 5.36 -25.78 -5.35
C LYS A 187 5.47 -24.25 -5.33
N VAL A 188 4.55 -23.59 -4.63
CA VAL A 188 4.53 -22.13 -4.45
C VAL A 188 4.76 -21.83 -2.98
N GLY A 189 5.84 -21.10 -2.68
CA GLY A 189 6.25 -20.72 -1.32
C GLY A 189 7.12 -21.77 -0.61
N CYS A 190 8.04 -21.27 0.21
CA CYS A 190 8.90 -22.00 1.16
C CYS A 190 9.07 -21.14 2.43
N TRP A 191 9.57 -21.79 3.50
CA TRP A 191 9.90 -21.17 4.79
C TRP A 191 10.76 -19.90 4.59
N GLU A 192 10.43 -18.81 5.29
CA GLU A 192 11.14 -17.49 5.32
C GLU A 192 11.01 -16.56 4.08
N ALA A 193 10.19 -16.86 3.06
CA ALA A 193 10.03 -15.96 1.90
C ALA A 193 8.84 -14.98 2.05
N VAL A 194 9.11 -13.66 2.01
CA VAL A 194 8.09 -12.59 2.07
C VAL A 194 7.72 -12.10 0.66
N GLY A 195 6.43 -12.01 0.34
CA GLY A 195 5.95 -11.42 -0.93
C GLY A 195 6.04 -12.32 -2.17
N THR A 196 5.70 -13.62 -2.07
CA THR A 196 5.57 -14.51 -3.25
C THR A 196 4.13 -14.53 -3.79
N PHE A 197 3.93 -14.06 -5.02
CA PHE A 197 2.65 -13.96 -5.72
C PHE A 197 2.63 -14.79 -7.01
N VAL A 198 1.53 -15.53 -7.23
CA VAL A 198 1.19 -16.12 -8.53
C VAL A 198 -0.20 -15.64 -8.92
N GLY A 199 -0.34 -15.02 -10.09
CA GLY A 199 -1.60 -14.45 -10.57
C GLY A 199 -2.58 -15.52 -11.04
N THR A 200 -2.75 -15.67 -12.36
CA THR A 200 -3.75 -16.55 -12.95
C THR A 200 -3.13 -17.86 -13.43
N VAL A 201 -3.68 -19.00 -12.99
CA VAL A 201 -3.24 -20.33 -13.42
C VAL A 201 -4.39 -21.08 -14.09
N GLY A 202 -4.27 -21.33 -15.40
CA GLY A 202 -5.28 -22.09 -16.16
C GLY A 202 -5.30 -23.59 -15.81
N GLY A 203 -4.18 -24.15 -15.34
CA GLY A 203 -4.04 -25.57 -15.03
C GLY A 203 -4.00 -25.91 -13.54
N ARG A 204 -3.07 -26.79 -13.14
CA ARG A 204 -2.97 -27.31 -11.77
C ARG A 204 -1.87 -26.60 -10.98
N VAL A 205 -2.12 -26.36 -9.70
CA VAL A 205 -1.15 -25.81 -8.73
C VAL A 205 -0.78 -26.88 -7.69
N GLY A 206 0.50 -26.97 -7.34
CA GLY A 206 1.03 -27.90 -6.34
C GLY A 206 0.67 -27.54 -4.89
N LYS A 207 1.61 -27.74 -3.97
CA LYS A 207 1.48 -27.27 -2.56
C LYS A 207 1.66 -25.76 -2.50
N VAL A 208 0.81 -25.09 -1.72
CA VAL A 208 0.78 -23.63 -1.60
C VAL A 208 1.06 -23.23 -0.15
N GLY A 209 2.03 -22.32 0.04
CA GLY A 209 2.35 -21.70 1.33
C GLY A 209 2.17 -20.17 1.37
N THR A 210 1.92 -19.53 0.23
CA THR A 210 1.78 -18.05 0.07
C THR A 210 0.64 -17.71 -0.90
N PHE A 211 0.45 -16.43 -1.28
CA PHE A 211 -0.66 -15.98 -2.13
C PHE A 211 -0.68 -16.63 -3.53
N VAL A 212 -1.86 -17.09 -3.95
CA VAL A 212 -2.17 -17.50 -5.33
C VAL A 212 -3.53 -16.90 -5.71
N GLY A 213 -3.59 -16.23 -6.86
CA GLY A 213 -4.80 -15.63 -7.43
C GLY A 213 -5.77 -16.68 -7.99
N THR A 214 -6.25 -16.48 -9.21
CA THR A 214 -7.30 -17.33 -9.81
C THR A 214 -6.74 -18.65 -10.34
N VAL A 215 -7.33 -19.78 -9.95
CA VAL A 215 -6.96 -21.11 -10.44
C VAL A 215 -8.14 -21.78 -11.14
N GLY A 216 -8.01 -22.01 -12.46
CA GLY A 216 -9.02 -22.69 -13.26
C GLY A 216 -9.08 -24.21 -13.04
N GLY A 217 -7.99 -24.83 -12.55
CA GLY A 217 -7.88 -26.27 -12.33
C GLY A 217 -7.90 -26.72 -10.87
N ARG A 218 -7.04 -27.69 -10.52
CA ARG A 218 -6.98 -28.29 -9.16
C ARG A 218 -5.84 -27.69 -8.32
N VAL A 219 -6.09 -27.51 -7.02
CA VAL A 219 -5.10 -27.07 -6.02
C VAL A 219 -4.76 -28.21 -5.06
N GLY A 220 -3.47 -28.35 -4.70
CA GLY A 220 -2.96 -29.37 -3.77
C GLY A 220 -3.27 -29.11 -2.29
N LYS A 221 -2.34 -29.47 -1.39
CA LYS A 221 -2.46 -29.23 0.06
C LYS A 221 -2.19 -27.75 0.38
N VAL A 222 -3.00 -27.14 1.26
CA VAL A 222 -2.89 -25.75 1.72
C VAL A 222 -2.65 -25.74 3.25
N GLY A 223 -1.48 -25.27 3.69
CA GLY A 223 -1.10 -25.00 5.10
C GLY A 223 -0.60 -26.16 6.00
N LYS A 224 0.36 -25.85 6.90
CA LYS A 224 0.66 -26.35 8.29
C LYS A 224 2.13 -26.09 8.77
N PRO A 225 2.39 -26.04 10.09
CA PRO A 225 2.21 -24.89 11.01
C PRO A 225 3.43 -23.95 11.01
N VAL A 226 3.18 -22.67 11.30
CA VAL A 226 4.08 -21.54 11.67
C VAL A 226 3.61 -20.26 10.95
N CYS A 227 3.63 -19.17 11.71
CA CYS A 227 2.85 -17.94 11.59
C CYS A 227 3.13 -17.13 10.31
N TRP A 228 2.36 -17.41 9.25
CA TRP A 228 1.73 -16.45 8.33
C TRP A 228 0.94 -17.28 7.31
N VAL A 229 -0.35 -17.03 7.13
CA VAL A 229 -1.20 -17.89 6.28
C VAL A 229 -1.72 -17.13 5.07
N GLY A 230 -1.27 -17.56 3.88
CA GLY A 230 -1.63 -16.97 2.61
C GLY A 230 -3.11 -17.11 2.24
N ILE A 231 -3.58 -16.15 1.45
CA ILE A 231 -4.93 -16.09 0.85
C ILE A 231 -4.91 -16.87 -0.48
N VAL A 232 -5.94 -17.68 -0.71
CA VAL A 232 -6.20 -18.28 -2.03
C VAL A 232 -7.44 -17.57 -2.60
N GLY A 233 -7.33 -17.04 -3.83
CA GLY A 233 -8.44 -16.43 -4.55
C GLY A 233 -9.47 -17.46 -5.03
N SER A 234 -10.14 -17.17 -6.15
CA SER A 234 -11.20 -18.01 -6.72
C SER A 234 -10.64 -19.31 -7.33
N VAL A 235 -11.22 -20.46 -6.97
CA VAL A 235 -10.83 -21.78 -7.49
C VAL A 235 -12.02 -22.46 -8.17
N GLY A 236 -11.92 -22.65 -9.49
CA GLY A 236 -12.97 -23.31 -10.29
C GLY A 236 -13.02 -24.84 -10.16
N GLY A 237 -12.01 -25.47 -9.55
CA GLY A 237 -11.88 -26.93 -9.40
C GLY A 237 -11.80 -27.44 -7.95
N LYS A 238 -11.50 -28.74 -7.77
CA LYS A 238 -11.40 -29.39 -6.44
C LYS A 238 -10.17 -28.92 -5.65
N VAL A 239 -10.37 -28.58 -4.38
CA VAL A 239 -9.31 -28.27 -3.39
C VAL A 239 -9.07 -29.47 -2.47
N GLY A 240 -7.78 -29.75 -2.18
CA GLY A 240 -7.36 -30.80 -1.25
C GLY A 240 -7.61 -30.47 0.24
N LYS A 241 -6.77 -30.99 1.13
CA LYS A 241 -6.86 -30.72 2.58
C LYS A 241 -6.45 -29.27 2.90
N VAL A 242 -7.30 -28.56 3.63
CA VAL A 242 -7.11 -27.16 4.07
C VAL A 242 -6.84 -27.13 5.58
N GLY A 243 -5.80 -26.40 6.02
CA GLY A 243 -5.50 -26.11 7.44
C GLY A 243 -6.12 -24.78 7.92
N ASN A 244 -5.67 -24.22 9.04
CA ASN A 244 -6.11 -22.89 9.50
C ASN A 244 -5.71 -21.82 8.46
N VAL A 245 -6.67 -21.05 7.93
CA VAL A 245 -6.46 -20.00 6.92
C VAL A 245 -7.26 -18.74 7.31
N VAL A 246 -6.72 -17.55 6.96
CA VAL A 246 -7.28 -16.23 7.32
C VAL A 246 -8.45 -15.82 6.43
N ALA A 247 -8.39 -16.12 5.12
CA ALA A 247 -9.49 -15.86 4.17
C ALA A 247 -9.36 -16.75 2.92
N VAL A 248 -10.51 -17.15 2.35
CA VAL A 248 -10.58 -17.92 1.10
C VAL A 248 -11.64 -17.27 0.19
N GLY A 249 -11.33 -17.07 -1.09
CA GLY A 249 -12.31 -16.63 -2.10
C GLY A 249 -13.35 -17.72 -2.42
N PRO A 250 -14.28 -17.49 -3.38
CA PRO A 250 -15.27 -18.50 -3.76
C PRO A 250 -14.58 -19.78 -4.28
N VAL A 251 -14.82 -20.90 -3.58
CA VAL A 251 -14.25 -22.22 -3.89
C VAL A 251 -15.35 -23.15 -4.38
N GLY A 252 -15.05 -23.96 -5.40
CA GLY A 252 -15.86 -25.14 -5.72
C GLY A 252 -15.82 -26.23 -4.63
N ASN A 253 -16.04 -27.50 -5.01
CA ASN A 253 -16.13 -28.63 -4.06
C ASN A 253 -14.83 -28.85 -3.22
N VAL A 254 -14.94 -28.76 -1.88
CA VAL A 254 -13.86 -29.02 -0.91
C VAL A 254 -13.93 -30.46 -0.39
N ALA A 255 -12.79 -31.18 -0.37
CA ALA A 255 -12.78 -32.62 -0.06
C ALA A 255 -12.70 -32.99 1.45
N LYS A 256 -12.16 -32.12 2.32
CA LYS A 256 -12.10 -32.29 3.79
C LYS A 256 -11.58 -31.02 4.48
N VAL A 257 -12.31 -30.48 5.46
CA VAL A 257 -11.93 -29.30 6.29
C VAL A 257 -11.55 -29.77 7.70
N GLY A 258 -10.54 -29.14 8.31
CA GLY A 258 -10.22 -29.35 9.73
C GLY A 258 -9.63 -28.10 10.38
N GLY A 259 -10.21 -27.66 11.49
CA GLY A 259 -9.88 -26.41 12.20
C GLY A 259 -10.93 -25.31 12.02
N ASN A 260 -10.99 -24.35 12.96
CA ASN A 260 -11.94 -23.22 12.95
C ASN A 260 -11.77 -22.38 11.68
N VAL A 261 -12.85 -22.20 10.92
CA VAL A 261 -12.91 -21.39 9.71
C VAL A 261 -13.47 -20.01 10.09
N ALA A 262 -12.69 -18.95 9.90
CA ALA A 262 -13.23 -17.60 9.89
C ALA A 262 -14.02 -17.38 8.58
N LYS A 263 -15.20 -16.73 8.70
CA LYS A 263 -16.22 -16.45 7.67
C LYS A 263 -15.78 -16.57 6.20
N VAL A 264 -16.57 -17.30 5.43
CA VAL A 264 -16.62 -17.20 3.96
C VAL A 264 -17.26 -15.86 3.60
N GLY A 265 -16.56 -15.04 2.81
CA GLY A 265 -17.06 -13.75 2.34
C GLY A 265 -18.27 -13.94 1.42
N GLY A 266 -19.45 -13.55 1.92
CA GLY A 266 -20.55 -13.10 1.09
C GLY A 266 -20.33 -11.63 0.72
N ASN A 267 -20.94 -11.19 -0.38
CA ASN A 267 -20.88 -9.82 -0.85
C ASN A 267 -21.17 -8.83 0.28
N VAL A 268 -20.30 -7.86 0.50
CA VAL A 268 -20.62 -6.72 1.38
C VAL A 268 -21.35 -5.70 0.52
N GLY A 269 -22.59 -6.04 0.16
CA GLY A 269 -23.60 -5.19 -0.44
C GLY A 269 -24.93 -5.70 0.07
N ASN A 270 -25.64 -4.87 0.84
CA ASN A 270 -27.00 -4.99 1.40
C ASN A 270 -27.51 -6.29 2.08
N ASP A 271 -26.84 -7.43 1.93
CA ASP A 271 -27.31 -8.76 2.41
C ASP A 271 -27.62 -8.83 3.92
N GLY A 272 -27.09 -7.90 4.72
CA GLY A 272 -27.33 -7.80 6.16
C GLY A 272 -28.39 -6.80 6.60
N MET A 273 -28.62 -5.70 5.86
CA MET A 273 -29.56 -4.65 6.27
C MET A 273 -30.96 -4.86 5.71
N ASP A 274 -31.10 -5.40 4.50
CA ASP A 274 -32.42 -5.67 3.91
C ASP A 274 -33.28 -6.58 4.81
N PRO A 275 -32.76 -7.69 5.37
CA PRO A 275 -33.56 -8.53 6.27
C PRO A 275 -33.97 -7.82 7.56
N ILE A 276 -33.12 -6.94 8.10
CA ILE A 276 -33.43 -6.17 9.31
C ILE A 276 -34.49 -5.13 8.99
N HIS A 277 -34.35 -4.42 7.88
CA HIS A 277 -35.28 -3.39 7.43
C HIS A 277 -36.68 -3.96 7.21
N GLU A 278 -36.81 -5.04 6.44
CA GLU A 278 -38.10 -5.71 6.19
C GLU A 278 -38.77 -6.20 7.48
N GLU A 279 -38.00 -6.73 8.44
CA GLU A 279 -38.57 -7.17 9.71
C GLU A 279 -38.99 -5.99 10.59
N ILE A 280 -38.34 -4.82 10.51
CA ILE A 280 -38.82 -3.59 11.17
C ILE A 280 -40.20 -3.20 10.63
N LEU A 281 -40.39 -3.22 9.31
CA LEU A 281 -41.67 -2.89 8.67
C LEU A 281 -42.78 -3.87 9.09
N SER A 282 -42.45 -5.16 9.08
CA SER A 282 -43.31 -6.25 9.55
C SER A 282 -43.71 -6.08 11.02
N ASN A 283 -42.76 -5.75 11.90
CA ASN A 283 -43.01 -5.54 13.33
C ASN A 283 -43.88 -4.31 13.61
N TYR A 284 -43.69 -3.22 12.86
CA TYR A 284 -44.54 -2.03 12.99
C TYR A 284 -45.99 -2.35 12.65
N ASN A 285 -46.23 -3.03 11.51
CA ASN A 285 -47.57 -3.45 11.08
C ASN A 285 -48.24 -4.43 12.06
N ARG A 286 -47.44 -5.18 12.84
CA ARG A 286 -47.92 -6.07 13.91
C ARG A 286 -48.12 -5.37 15.25
N GLY A 287 -47.88 -4.05 15.35
CA GLY A 287 -48.00 -3.27 16.59
C GLY A 287 -46.95 -3.64 17.64
N ARG A 288 -45.76 -4.10 17.23
CA ARG A 288 -44.69 -4.55 18.13
C ARG A 288 -43.61 -3.50 18.41
N THR A 289 -43.59 -2.41 17.65
CA THR A 289 -42.59 -1.34 17.77
C THR A 289 -43.08 -0.22 18.68
N SER A 290 -42.15 0.59 19.20
CA SER A 290 -42.46 1.88 19.84
C SER A 290 -42.04 3.09 19.00
N LEU A 291 -41.80 2.90 17.69
CA LEU A 291 -41.54 3.97 16.74
C LEU A 291 -42.76 4.89 16.62
N CYS A 292 -42.54 6.21 16.62
CA CYS A 292 -43.59 7.15 16.24
C CYS A 292 -43.85 7.07 14.73
N SER A 293 -44.99 7.58 14.26
CA SER A 293 -45.35 7.54 12.84
C SER A 293 -44.30 8.24 11.96
N THR A 294 -43.72 9.34 12.43
CA THR A 294 -42.70 10.09 11.68
C THR A 294 -41.41 9.29 11.51
N ASP A 295 -40.89 8.69 12.60
CA ASP A 295 -39.69 7.84 12.56
C ASP A 295 -39.92 6.60 11.69
N PHE A 296 -41.11 6.00 11.80
CA PHE A 296 -41.48 4.85 10.98
C PHE A 296 -41.51 5.20 9.49
N GLU A 297 -42.10 6.33 9.10
CA GLU A 297 -42.13 6.75 7.69
C GLU A 297 -40.73 7.06 7.14
N LEU A 298 -39.80 7.56 7.97
CA LEU A 298 -38.39 7.69 7.57
C LEU A 298 -37.78 6.32 7.29
N ILE A 299 -37.93 5.35 8.21
CA ILE A 299 -37.41 3.99 8.03
C ILE A 299 -38.09 3.30 6.84
N ARG A 300 -39.39 3.45 6.66
CA ARG A 300 -40.15 2.84 5.56
C ARG A 300 -39.64 3.27 4.19
N ASN A 301 -39.29 4.55 4.05
CA ASN A 301 -38.80 5.11 2.80
C ASN A 301 -37.28 4.98 2.66
N TRP A 302 -36.59 4.42 3.66
CA TRP A 302 -35.16 4.17 3.61
C TRP A 302 -34.83 3.15 2.52
N GLN A 303 -33.79 3.45 1.74
CA GLN A 303 -33.19 2.54 0.77
C GLN A 303 -31.68 2.77 0.79
N PHE A 304 -30.93 1.67 0.71
CA PHE A 304 -29.48 1.76 0.55
C PHE A 304 -29.15 2.45 -0.78
N ASP A 305 -28.29 3.48 -0.76
CA ASP A 305 -27.89 4.20 -1.96
C ASP A 305 -27.09 3.26 -2.88
N PRO A 306 -27.60 2.92 -4.08
CA PRO A 306 -26.93 1.99 -4.99
C PRO A 306 -25.60 2.52 -5.53
N ASN A 307 -25.32 3.82 -5.38
CA ASN A 307 -24.03 4.41 -5.75
C ASN A 307 -22.92 4.11 -4.73
N ILE A 308 -23.26 3.63 -3.53
CA ILE A 308 -22.28 3.22 -2.52
C ILE A 308 -21.84 1.78 -2.84
N THR A 309 -20.68 1.64 -3.48
CA THR A 309 -20.13 0.34 -3.89
C THR A 309 -18.91 -0.03 -3.05
N LEU A 310 -18.58 -1.33 -3.02
CA LEU A 310 -17.35 -1.80 -2.37
C LEU A 310 -16.08 -1.24 -3.03
N GLU A 311 -16.13 -0.96 -4.34
CA GLU A 311 -15.02 -0.35 -5.08
C GLU A 311 -14.74 1.07 -4.59
N LEU A 312 -15.79 1.84 -4.32
CA LEU A 312 -15.70 3.18 -3.76
C LEU A 312 -15.55 3.18 -2.23
N SER A 313 -15.47 2.01 -1.60
CA SER A 313 -15.27 1.94 -0.16
C SER A 313 -13.95 2.62 0.22
N GLN A 314 -14.01 3.47 1.26
CA GLN A 314 -12.89 4.28 1.75
C GLN A 314 -12.45 5.46 0.87
N TYR A 315 -13.18 5.79 -0.19
CA TYR A 315 -12.93 7.01 -0.97
C TYR A 315 -13.46 8.24 -0.22
N LEU A 316 -12.84 9.39 -0.45
CA LEU A 316 -13.35 10.65 0.08
C LEU A 316 -14.70 10.98 -0.57
N THR A 317 -15.67 11.38 0.25
CA THR A 317 -17.00 11.80 -0.20
C THR A 317 -16.98 13.25 -0.66
N SER A 318 -18.01 13.69 -1.39
CA SER A 318 -18.18 15.12 -1.70
C SER A 318 -18.33 15.97 -0.44
N ALA A 319 -18.94 15.43 0.62
CA ALA A 319 -19.02 16.12 1.91
C ALA A 319 -17.62 16.35 2.50
N GLY A 320 -16.75 15.35 2.48
CA GLY A 320 -15.36 15.46 2.93
C GLY A 320 -14.52 16.41 2.07
N TRP A 321 -14.75 16.44 0.75
CA TRP A 321 -14.13 17.44 -0.13
C TRP A 321 -14.51 18.87 0.31
N ASN A 322 -15.81 19.14 0.44
CA ASN A 322 -16.30 20.47 0.84
C ASN A 322 -15.81 20.88 2.23
N GLU A 323 -15.70 19.92 3.16
CA GLU A 323 -15.14 20.15 4.49
C GLU A 323 -13.68 20.61 4.42
N MET A 324 -12.83 19.85 3.71
CA MET A 324 -11.41 20.16 3.57
C MET A 324 -11.16 21.47 2.79
N GLU A 325 -11.96 21.74 1.75
CA GLU A 325 -11.94 23.02 1.03
C GLU A 325 -12.31 24.18 1.95
N GLY A 326 -13.36 24.00 2.77
CA GLY A 326 -13.77 24.99 3.76
C GLY A 326 -12.68 25.26 4.81
N ILE A 327 -12.00 24.23 5.28
CA ILE A 327 -10.85 24.34 6.19
C ILE A 327 -9.73 25.14 5.52
N GLY A 328 -9.39 24.84 4.26
CA GLY A 328 -8.38 25.57 3.49
C GLY A 328 -8.68 27.07 3.38
N ARG A 329 -9.94 27.43 3.06
CA ARG A 329 -10.37 28.84 2.99
C ARG A 329 -10.22 29.57 4.33
N ARG A 330 -10.56 28.92 5.44
CA ARG A 330 -10.45 29.52 6.78
C ARG A 330 -9.00 29.73 7.20
N TYR A 331 -8.11 28.77 6.93
CA TYR A 331 -6.68 28.94 7.19
C TYR A 331 -6.06 30.01 6.29
N GLN A 332 -6.43 30.08 5.01
CA GLN A 332 -5.97 31.14 4.12
C GLN A 332 -6.41 32.53 4.62
N ALA A 333 -7.65 32.66 5.08
CA ALA A 333 -8.16 33.92 5.61
C ALA A 333 -7.47 34.31 6.93
N ALA A 334 -7.10 33.34 7.77
CA ALA A 334 -6.42 33.57 9.03
C ALA A 334 -4.92 33.89 8.86
N PHE A 335 -4.26 33.27 7.88
CA PHE A 335 -2.81 33.36 7.67
C PHE A 335 -2.45 33.69 6.20
N PRO A 336 -2.98 34.80 5.65
CA PRO A 336 -2.84 35.09 4.22
C PRO A 336 -1.39 35.32 3.81
N SER A 337 -0.53 35.88 4.68
CA SER A 337 0.89 36.13 4.40
C SER A 337 1.74 34.87 4.32
N ILE A 338 1.30 33.77 4.94
CA ILE A 338 1.98 32.47 4.91
C ILE A 338 1.49 31.65 3.72
N LEU A 339 0.19 31.71 3.44
CA LEU A 339 -0.48 30.83 2.50
C LEU A 339 -0.75 31.44 1.12
N THR A 340 -0.54 32.75 0.92
CA THR A 340 -0.70 33.40 -0.39
C THR A 340 0.29 34.56 -0.59
N PRO A 341 0.81 34.78 -1.81
CA PRO A 341 0.63 33.98 -3.02
C PRO A 341 1.37 32.62 -2.97
N TYR A 342 0.95 31.67 -3.80
CA TYR A 342 1.62 30.38 -3.92
C TYR A 342 2.93 30.48 -4.70
N THR A 343 4.00 29.88 -4.14
CA THR A 343 5.28 29.67 -4.83
C THR A 343 5.72 28.24 -4.53
N PRO A 344 6.00 27.37 -5.53
CA PRO A 344 6.26 25.95 -5.28
C PRO A 344 7.33 25.63 -4.23
N ASN A 345 8.40 26.43 -4.15
CA ASN A 345 9.49 26.21 -3.19
C ASN A 345 9.14 26.66 -1.77
N ASP A 346 8.09 27.47 -1.59
CA ASP A 346 7.65 27.91 -0.27
C ASP A 346 6.83 26.83 0.46
N TYR A 347 6.44 25.74 -0.22
CA TYR A 347 5.53 24.75 0.35
C TYR A 347 6.02 23.33 0.18
N ARG A 348 5.83 22.53 1.23
CA ARG A 348 5.95 21.07 1.17
C ARG A 348 4.57 20.46 1.37
N PHE A 349 4.03 19.83 0.32
CA PHE A 349 2.78 19.07 0.40
C PHE A 349 3.10 17.58 0.43
N ARG A 350 2.56 16.86 1.41
CA ARG A 350 2.70 15.41 1.50
C ARG A 350 1.44 14.76 2.02
N SER A 351 1.05 13.63 1.46
CA SER A 351 -0.03 12.80 1.98
C SER A 351 0.46 11.37 2.10
N SER A 352 -0.31 10.51 2.77
CA SER A 352 -0.13 9.07 2.60
C SER A 352 -0.55 8.62 1.19
N ASP A 353 -0.31 7.35 0.86
CA ASP A 353 -0.61 6.70 -0.43
C ASP A 353 -2.10 6.30 -0.63
N PHE A 354 -3.02 6.87 0.14
CA PHE A 354 -4.44 6.54 0.05
C PHE A 354 -5.20 7.63 -0.71
N GLN A 355 -6.17 7.23 -1.55
CA GLN A 355 -7.00 8.18 -2.30
C GLN A 355 -7.60 9.27 -1.40
N ARG A 356 -8.19 8.87 -0.26
CA ARG A 356 -8.85 9.82 0.64
C ARG A 356 -7.92 10.87 1.22
N THR A 357 -6.63 10.57 1.41
CA THR A 357 -5.67 11.54 1.99
C THR A 357 -5.09 12.45 0.92
N GLN A 358 -4.77 11.91 -0.27
CA GLN A 358 -4.34 12.70 -1.42
C GLN A 358 -5.43 13.71 -1.82
N VAL A 359 -6.66 13.22 -1.97
CA VAL A 359 -7.80 14.04 -2.41
C VAL A 359 -8.26 15.01 -1.32
N SER A 360 -8.10 14.69 -0.03
CA SER A 360 -8.33 15.67 1.05
C SER A 360 -7.33 16.83 0.99
N LEU A 361 -6.07 16.54 0.67
CA LEU A 361 -5.04 17.56 0.53
C LEU A 361 -5.26 18.43 -0.71
N HIS A 362 -5.74 17.85 -1.81
CA HIS A 362 -6.16 18.61 -2.99
C HIS A 362 -7.33 19.53 -2.67
N ALA A 363 -8.38 19.03 -1.99
CA ALA A 363 -9.51 19.85 -1.58
C ALA A 363 -9.07 21.03 -0.68
N PHE A 364 -8.17 20.77 0.28
CA PHE A 364 -7.57 21.83 1.09
C PHE A 364 -6.82 22.87 0.25
N ALA A 365 -6.01 22.42 -0.71
CA ALA A 365 -5.27 23.31 -1.62
C ALA A 365 -6.19 24.16 -2.49
N ASP A 366 -7.32 23.62 -2.96
CA ASP A 366 -8.36 24.41 -3.66
C ASP A 366 -8.98 25.46 -2.74
N GLY A 367 -9.17 25.13 -1.47
CA GLY A 367 -9.61 26.09 -0.47
C GLY A 367 -8.63 27.25 -0.26
N VAL A 368 -7.33 26.96 -0.29
CA VAL A 368 -6.28 27.97 -0.06
C VAL A 368 -5.98 28.80 -1.31
N PHE A 369 -5.75 28.15 -2.44
CA PHE A 369 -5.23 28.81 -3.65
C PHE A 369 -6.33 29.14 -4.69
N GLY A 370 -7.59 28.84 -4.37
CA GLY A 370 -8.73 29.03 -5.25
C GLY A 370 -9.04 27.80 -6.10
N VAL A 371 -10.06 27.93 -6.95
CA VAL A 371 -10.56 26.83 -7.79
C VAL A 371 -9.41 26.21 -8.60
N ASN A 372 -9.26 24.88 -8.52
CA ASN A 372 -8.18 24.11 -9.14
C ASN A 372 -6.77 24.47 -8.66
N GLY A 373 -6.64 25.09 -7.48
CA GLY A 373 -5.37 25.38 -6.84
C GLY A 373 -4.49 24.13 -6.64
N HIS A 374 -5.10 22.97 -6.43
CA HIS A 374 -4.40 21.69 -6.33
C HIS A 374 -3.62 21.30 -7.60
N GLU A 375 -3.96 21.82 -8.78
CA GLU A 375 -3.20 21.55 -10.01
C GLU A 375 -1.79 22.16 -9.96
N GLN A 376 -1.57 23.13 -9.08
CA GLN A 376 -0.30 23.87 -8.95
C GLN A 376 0.61 23.30 -7.86
N ILE A 377 0.06 22.49 -6.93
CA ILE A 377 0.84 21.97 -5.81
C ILE A 377 1.76 20.83 -6.26
N ASN A 378 2.98 20.82 -5.74
CA ASN A 378 3.87 19.67 -5.91
C ASN A 378 3.68 18.69 -4.74
N LEU A 379 2.94 17.60 -4.98
CA LEU A 379 2.75 16.55 -3.98
C LEU A 379 3.97 15.63 -3.93
N GLU A 380 4.61 15.53 -2.77
CA GLU A 380 5.78 14.68 -2.55
C GLU A 380 5.44 13.20 -2.82
N GLU A 381 6.25 12.56 -3.68
CA GLU A 381 6.15 11.12 -3.93
C GLU A 381 6.70 10.32 -2.75
N ILE A 382 5.92 9.36 -2.25
CA ILE A 382 6.36 8.47 -1.17
C ILE A 382 7.20 7.33 -1.75
N ILE A 383 8.50 7.36 -1.46
CA ILE A 383 9.42 6.27 -1.80
C ILE A 383 9.71 5.44 -0.55
N GLY A 384 9.17 4.20 -0.51
CA GLY A 384 9.40 3.27 0.60
C GLY A 384 8.40 3.40 1.75
N PRO A 385 8.73 2.90 2.95
CA PRO A 385 7.84 2.98 4.11
C PRO A 385 7.66 4.43 4.59
N ASP A 386 6.40 4.84 4.72
CA ASP A 386 6.02 6.17 5.19
C ASP A 386 5.99 6.25 6.72
N TYR A 387 7.17 6.41 7.33
CA TYR A 387 7.28 6.49 8.79
C TYR A 387 6.76 7.82 9.36
N LEU A 388 6.73 8.89 8.57
CA LEU A 388 6.22 10.20 8.96
C LEU A 388 4.69 10.19 9.19
N LEU A 389 3.89 9.76 8.19
CA LEU A 389 2.42 9.82 8.27
C LEU A 389 1.79 8.46 8.64
N ARG A 390 2.53 7.37 8.47
CA ARG A 390 2.05 6.00 8.71
C ARG A 390 2.97 5.17 9.60
N GLY A 391 3.87 5.80 10.38
CA GLY A 391 4.78 5.12 11.32
C GLY A 391 4.09 4.00 12.09
N TYR A 392 2.97 4.27 12.75
CA TYR A 392 2.19 3.26 13.48
C TYR A 392 1.95 1.92 12.73
N SER A 393 1.79 1.94 11.40
CA SER A 393 1.52 0.75 10.58
C SER A 393 2.70 -0.23 10.59
N PHE A 394 3.92 0.30 10.76
CA PHE A 394 5.15 -0.49 10.78
C PHE A 394 5.60 -0.82 12.20
N CYS A 395 4.79 -0.53 13.23
CA CYS A 395 5.14 -0.74 14.62
C CYS A 395 4.52 -2.05 15.13
N PRO A 396 5.31 -3.12 15.38
CA PRO A 396 4.77 -4.40 15.85
C PRO A 396 3.99 -4.30 17.16
N LEU A 397 4.46 -3.49 18.11
CA LEU A 397 3.79 -3.29 19.40
C LEU A 397 2.39 -2.67 19.23
N TYR A 398 2.29 -1.62 18.40
CA TYR A 398 1.00 -1.03 18.06
C TYR A 398 0.09 -2.07 17.39
N ASN A 399 0.62 -2.80 16.40
CA ASN A 399 -0.13 -3.82 15.67
C ASN A 399 -0.61 -4.97 16.57
N GLU A 400 0.11 -5.31 17.63
CA GLU A 400 -0.34 -6.26 18.64
C GLU A 400 -1.49 -5.68 19.46
N ILE A 401 -1.34 -4.46 19.98
CA ILE A 401 -2.33 -3.83 20.88
C ILE A 401 -3.67 -3.63 20.19
N ILE A 402 -3.68 -3.19 18.93
CA ILE A 402 -4.94 -2.97 18.20
C ILE A 402 -5.73 -4.26 17.94
N THR A 403 -5.12 -5.44 18.11
CA THR A 403 -5.83 -6.72 18.02
C THR A 403 -6.57 -7.11 19.29
N ASN A 404 -6.29 -6.48 20.43
CA ASN A 404 -6.88 -6.83 21.72
C ASN A 404 -7.20 -5.58 22.56
N LEU A 405 -8.40 -5.03 22.38
CA LEU A 405 -8.89 -3.86 23.12
C LEU A 405 -9.81 -4.32 24.26
N ALA A 406 -9.20 -4.88 25.30
CA ALA A 406 -9.90 -5.56 26.40
C ALA A 406 -11.00 -4.71 27.06
N GLU A 407 -10.72 -3.44 27.36
CA GLU A 407 -11.71 -2.54 28.00
C GLU A 407 -12.93 -2.28 27.10
N ARG A 408 -12.69 -2.01 25.81
CA ARG A 408 -13.75 -1.84 24.82
C ARG A 408 -14.58 -3.11 24.67
N ASP A 409 -13.91 -4.25 24.52
CA ASP A 409 -14.59 -5.54 24.32
C ASP A 409 -15.37 -5.97 25.55
N ALA A 410 -14.84 -5.74 26.75
CA ALA A 410 -15.54 -6.03 27.99
C ALA A 410 -16.72 -5.07 28.21
N PHE A 411 -16.60 -3.78 27.86
CA PHE A 411 -17.73 -2.85 27.90
C PHE A 411 -18.90 -3.28 27.00
N ARG A 412 -18.61 -3.81 25.80
CA ARG A 412 -19.65 -4.35 24.90
C ARG A 412 -20.41 -5.53 25.50
N GLU A 413 -19.75 -6.36 26.29
CA GLU A 413 -20.38 -7.46 27.00
C GLU A 413 -20.97 -7.03 28.36
N GLY A 414 -20.75 -5.76 28.76
CA GLY A 414 -21.17 -5.17 30.02
C GLY A 414 -22.63 -4.71 30.04
N PRO A 415 -23.16 -4.40 31.24
CA PRO A 415 -24.59 -4.15 31.44
C PRO A 415 -25.11 -2.94 30.65
N GLU A 416 -24.34 -1.86 30.54
CA GLU A 416 -24.73 -0.65 29.82
C GLU A 416 -24.96 -0.91 28.33
N TYR A 417 -24.05 -1.63 27.68
CA TYR A 417 -24.16 -1.96 26.26
C TYR A 417 -25.26 -2.98 25.99
N GLN A 418 -25.38 -4.00 26.85
CA GLN A 418 -26.46 -5.01 26.73
C GLN A 418 -27.84 -4.39 26.95
N GLN A 419 -27.96 -3.44 27.89
CA GLN A 419 -29.18 -2.68 28.09
C GLN A 419 -29.52 -1.87 26.84
N MET A 420 -28.56 -1.11 26.28
CA MET A 420 -28.75 -0.35 25.04
C MET A 420 -29.20 -1.25 23.88
N THR A 421 -28.56 -2.41 23.70
CA THR A 421 -28.95 -3.41 22.68
C THR A 421 -30.39 -3.87 22.89
N GLY A 422 -30.79 -4.16 24.13
CA GLY A 422 -32.16 -4.55 24.48
C GLY A 422 -33.18 -3.45 24.21
N GLU A 423 -32.87 -2.20 24.55
CA GLU A 423 -33.73 -1.03 24.30
C GLU A 423 -33.92 -0.76 22.81
N VAL A 424 -32.85 -0.82 22.01
CA VAL A 424 -32.94 -0.67 20.55
C VAL A 424 -33.74 -1.82 19.93
N SER A 425 -33.49 -3.06 20.36
CA SER A 425 -34.22 -4.24 19.92
C SER A 425 -35.72 -4.10 20.20
N ALA A 426 -36.09 -3.72 21.42
CA ALA A 426 -37.48 -3.51 21.81
C ALA A 426 -38.14 -2.37 21.04
N LYS A 427 -37.44 -1.24 20.83
CA LYS A 427 -37.97 -0.11 20.07
C LYS A 427 -38.34 -0.50 18.63
N LEU A 428 -37.50 -1.33 18.02
CA LEU A 428 -37.67 -1.86 16.66
C LEU A 428 -38.55 -3.13 16.58
N GLY A 429 -39.11 -3.58 17.70
CA GLY A 429 -40.05 -4.71 17.77
C GLY A 429 -39.42 -6.11 17.69
N PHE A 430 -38.11 -6.21 17.87
CA PHE A 430 -37.37 -7.48 17.94
C PHE A 430 -37.36 -8.00 19.39
N HIS A 431 -37.92 -9.19 19.62
CA HIS A 431 -38.10 -9.76 20.96
C HIS A 431 -37.72 -11.24 21.04
N GLY A 432 -37.44 -11.70 22.27
CA GLY A 432 -37.20 -13.11 22.57
C GLY A 432 -36.04 -13.68 21.74
N SER A 433 -36.27 -14.82 21.08
CA SER A 433 -35.27 -15.48 20.24
C SER A 433 -34.88 -14.71 18.98
N HIS A 434 -35.60 -13.62 18.65
CA HIS A 434 -35.34 -12.77 17.49
C HIS A 434 -34.79 -11.40 17.91
N ALA A 435 -34.41 -11.20 19.18
CA ALA A 435 -33.80 -9.95 19.63
C ALA A 435 -32.52 -9.66 18.83
N LEU A 436 -32.30 -8.38 18.54
CA LEU A 436 -31.07 -7.93 17.88
C LEU A 436 -29.86 -8.22 18.76
N ARG A 437 -28.79 -8.69 18.14
CA ARG A 437 -27.49 -8.91 18.74
C ARG A 437 -26.65 -7.64 18.65
N ASN A 438 -25.59 -7.57 19.46
CA ASN A 438 -24.63 -6.46 19.45
C ASN A 438 -24.13 -6.12 18.03
N LEU A 439 -23.87 -7.12 17.19
CA LEU A 439 -23.40 -6.88 15.82
C LEU A 439 -24.47 -6.19 14.96
N GLU A 440 -25.74 -6.58 15.07
CA GLU A 440 -26.84 -6.00 14.29
C GLU A 440 -27.12 -4.56 14.73
N VAL A 441 -27.10 -4.30 16.04
CA VAL A 441 -27.21 -2.94 16.60
C VAL A 441 -26.02 -2.07 16.19
N ALA A 442 -24.80 -2.62 16.21
CA ALA A 442 -23.62 -1.92 15.71
C ALA A 442 -23.71 -1.62 14.21
N THR A 443 -24.26 -2.52 13.39
CA THR A 443 -24.51 -2.27 11.98
C THR A 443 -25.50 -1.10 11.79
N LEU A 444 -26.63 -1.10 12.51
CA LEU A 444 -27.58 0.01 12.47
C LEU A 444 -26.94 1.35 12.87
N ALA A 445 -26.12 1.34 13.92
CA ALA A 445 -25.42 2.53 14.40
C ALA A 445 -24.40 3.05 13.39
N LEU A 446 -23.62 2.16 12.76
CA LEU A 446 -22.68 2.51 11.72
C LEU A 446 -23.38 3.08 10.49
N THR A 447 -24.46 2.45 10.03
CA THR A 447 -25.23 2.98 8.88
C THR A 447 -25.80 4.36 9.17
N CYS A 448 -26.40 4.56 10.34
CA CYS A 448 -26.83 5.88 10.81
C CYS A 448 -25.70 6.91 10.73
N LYS A 449 -24.53 6.58 11.32
CA LYS A 449 -23.37 7.49 11.37
C LYS A 449 -22.87 7.84 9.97
N TYR A 450 -22.66 6.83 9.12
CA TYR A 450 -22.09 7.03 7.78
C TYR A 450 -23.06 7.75 6.84
N GLU A 451 -24.36 7.47 6.89
CA GLU A 451 -25.36 8.21 6.10
C GLU A 451 -25.44 9.67 6.53
N GLN A 452 -25.40 9.94 7.84
CA GLN A 452 -25.48 11.30 8.36
C GLN A 452 -24.31 12.17 7.91
N ILE A 453 -23.10 11.60 7.83
CA ILE A 453 -21.91 12.33 7.32
C ILE A 453 -21.83 12.33 5.79
N TRP A 454 -22.49 11.39 5.11
CA TRP A 454 -22.56 11.38 3.66
C TRP A 454 -23.47 12.50 3.14
N ASN A 455 -24.60 12.73 3.81
CA ASN A 455 -25.51 13.82 3.51
C ASN A 455 -25.85 14.62 4.77
N MET A 456 -25.08 15.69 5.01
CA MET A 456 -25.25 16.56 6.18
C MET A 456 -26.58 17.33 6.20
N ASN A 457 -27.26 17.46 5.05
CA ASN A 457 -28.53 18.19 4.94
C ASN A 457 -29.75 17.30 5.18
N ALA A 458 -29.57 15.98 5.29
CA ALA A 458 -30.63 15.03 5.56
C ALA A 458 -30.38 14.32 6.90
N THR A 459 -31.46 13.99 7.60
CA THR A 459 -31.38 13.12 8.77
C THR A 459 -31.39 11.67 8.31
N SER A 460 -30.41 10.86 8.72
CA SER A 460 -30.45 9.42 8.44
C SER A 460 -31.64 8.78 9.15
N ALA A 461 -32.44 8.03 8.39
CA ALA A 461 -33.61 7.33 8.90
C ALA A 461 -33.27 6.37 10.05
N LEU A 462 -32.15 5.66 9.93
CA LEU A 462 -31.75 4.64 10.91
C LEU A 462 -31.26 5.26 12.23
N CYS A 463 -30.92 6.55 12.26
CA CYS A 463 -30.62 7.23 13.53
C CYS A 463 -31.83 7.31 14.47
N SER A 464 -33.05 7.22 13.93
CA SER A 464 -34.28 7.18 14.73
C SER A 464 -34.38 5.93 15.61
N ALA A 465 -33.64 4.86 15.33
CA ALA A 465 -33.59 3.66 16.16
C ALA A 465 -32.96 3.92 17.55
N PHE A 466 -32.21 5.02 17.71
CA PHE A 466 -31.41 5.28 18.91
C PHE A 466 -31.94 6.47 19.71
N SER A 467 -32.10 6.29 21.02
CA SER A 467 -32.30 7.41 21.96
C SER A 467 -31.00 8.21 22.14
N VAL A 468 -31.08 9.37 22.80
CA VAL A 468 -29.87 10.13 23.21
C VAL A 468 -28.99 9.28 24.14
N ALA A 469 -29.59 8.58 25.10
CA ALA A 469 -28.87 7.71 26.03
C ALA A 469 -28.16 6.56 25.28
N ASN A 470 -28.83 5.94 24.30
CA ASN A 470 -28.22 4.87 23.48
C ASN A 470 -27.00 5.39 22.72
N ARG A 471 -27.07 6.61 22.16
CA ARG A 471 -25.95 7.23 21.48
C ARG A 471 -24.77 7.53 22.42
N GLN A 472 -25.02 7.90 23.67
CA GLN A 472 -23.96 8.11 24.65
C GLN A 472 -23.23 6.80 25.00
N VAL A 473 -23.95 5.67 25.08
CA VAL A 473 -23.33 4.36 25.27
C VAL A 473 -22.45 3.98 24.07
N ILE A 474 -22.94 4.21 22.85
CA ILE A 474 -22.18 3.97 21.61
C ILE A 474 -20.94 4.88 21.54
N GLU A 475 -21.11 6.17 21.86
CA GLU A 475 -20.00 7.13 21.94
C GLU A 475 -18.93 6.65 22.92
N TYR A 476 -19.32 6.21 24.12
CA TYR A 476 -18.37 5.70 25.11
C TYR A 476 -17.67 4.41 24.68
N TYR A 477 -18.37 3.52 23.99
CA TYR A 477 -17.77 2.34 23.37
C TYR A 477 -16.68 2.72 22.35
N GLU A 478 -16.94 3.70 21.50
CA GLU A 478 -15.94 4.22 20.54
C GLU A 478 -14.81 4.98 21.27
N ASP A 479 -15.13 5.70 22.34
CA ASP A 479 -14.13 6.37 23.17
C ASP A 479 -13.14 5.37 23.76
N LEU A 480 -13.61 4.25 24.34
CA LEU A 480 -12.75 3.18 24.83
C LEU A 480 -11.90 2.58 23.72
N GLU A 481 -12.45 2.35 22.53
CA GLU A 481 -11.67 1.87 21.38
C GLU A 481 -10.47 2.78 21.14
N PHE A 482 -10.72 4.07 20.93
CA PHE A 482 -9.66 4.98 20.51
C PHE A 482 -8.78 5.46 21.66
N TYR A 483 -9.31 5.49 22.89
CA TYR A 483 -8.53 5.79 24.10
C TYR A 483 -7.39 4.79 24.27
N TYR A 484 -7.65 3.49 24.04
CA TYR A 484 -6.63 2.44 24.15
C TYR A 484 -5.86 2.19 22.84
N ARG A 485 -6.43 2.55 21.69
CA ARG A 485 -5.79 2.39 20.38
C ARG A 485 -4.82 3.52 20.03
N VAL A 486 -5.11 4.77 20.38
CA VAL A 486 -4.31 5.93 19.95
C VAL A 486 -4.18 7.03 21.03
N GLY A 487 -5.02 6.96 22.06
CA GLY A 487 -5.13 7.96 23.12
C GLY A 487 -4.44 7.60 24.43
N PRO A 488 -4.87 8.22 25.55
CA PRO A 488 -4.23 8.14 26.87
C PRO A 488 -4.19 6.75 27.53
N GLY A 489 -4.92 5.75 27.02
CA GLY A 489 -5.00 4.41 27.61
C GLY A 489 -3.75 3.53 27.46
N LYS A 490 -2.92 3.78 26.44
CA LYS A 490 -1.64 3.09 26.22
C LYS A 490 -0.56 4.05 25.72
N THR A 491 0.52 4.19 26.47
CA THR A 491 1.62 5.15 26.21
C THR A 491 2.80 4.51 25.48
N GLU A 492 2.90 3.18 25.51
CA GLU A 492 4.11 2.42 25.18
C GLU A 492 4.53 2.56 23.71
N TYR A 493 3.58 2.72 22.79
CA TYR A 493 3.84 2.91 21.35
C TYR A 493 3.69 4.36 20.87
N ARG A 494 3.34 5.30 21.75
CA ARG A 494 3.08 6.70 21.35
C ARG A 494 4.32 7.44 20.86
N ARG A 495 5.49 6.89 21.16
CA ARG A 495 6.79 7.44 20.81
C ARG A 495 7.11 7.21 19.32
N LEU A 496 6.23 7.69 18.44
CA LEU A 496 6.54 7.84 17.03
C LEU A 496 7.29 9.15 16.88
N PHE A 497 8.60 9.04 16.65
CA PHE A 497 9.52 10.18 16.74
C PHE A 497 9.58 11.01 15.46
N GLU A 498 9.40 10.41 14.28
CA GLU A 498 9.63 11.11 13.01
C GLU A 498 8.71 12.32 12.79
N ASN A 499 7.45 12.24 13.20
CA ASN A 499 6.52 13.38 13.07
C ASN A 499 6.83 14.53 14.03
N MET A 500 7.25 14.20 15.26
CA MET A 500 7.68 15.19 16.25
C MET A 500 9.03 15.79 15.87
N GLN A 501 9.95 15.00 15.31
CA GLN A 501 11.22 15.49 14.78
C GLN A 501 11.02 16.42 13.60
N ASP A 502 10.16 16.07 12.64
CA ASP A 502 9.85 16.94 11.50
C ASP A 502 9.21 18.26 11.98
N LEU A 503 8.23 18.19 12.90
CA LEU A 503 7.56 19.36 13.47
C LEU A 503 8.52 20.28 14.23
N LEU A 504 9.23 19.74 15.24
CA LEU A 504 10.13 20.53 16.08
C LEU A 504 11.35 21.01 15.29
N GLY A 505 11.88 20.16 14.41
CA GLY A 505 12.96 20.47 13.49
C GLY A 505 12.63 21.63 12.56
N PHE A 506 11.40 21.67 12.05
CA PHE A 506 10.93 22.78 11.22
C PHE A 506 10.77 24.07 12.04
N LEU A 507 10.19 23.99 13.24
CA LEU A 507 10.03 25.17 14.12
C LEU A 507 11.36 25.81 14.51
N GLN A 508 12.40 25.00 14.78
CA GLN A 508 13.74 25.51 15.14
C GLN A 508 14.59 25.95 13.94
N SER A 509 14.17 25.64 12.71
CA SER A 509 14.95 25.97 11.52
C SER A 509 15.07 27.49 11.37
N THR A 510 16.32 27.95 11.21
CA THR A 510 16.67 29.34 10.84
C THR A 510 17.06 29.45 9.37
N ASP A 511 16.89 28.36 8.60
CA ASP A 511 17.18 28.37 7.17
C ASP A 511 16.05 29.08 6.43
N GLU A 512 16.30 30.34 6.04
CA GLU A 512 15.36 31.14 5.27
C GLU A 512 15.04 30.55 3.88
N SER A 513 15.82 29.54 3.43
CA SER A 513 15.55 28.80 2.19
C SER A 513 14.65 27.57 2.37
N ASP A 514 14.29 27.20 3.62
CA ASP A 514 13.28 26.18 3.88
C ASP A 514 11.88 26.71 3.50
N HIS A 515 10.92 25.79 3.42
CA HIS A 515 9.54 26.07 3.09
C HIS A 515 8.90 27.01 4.12
N LYS A 516 8.05 27.93 3.68
CA LYS A 516 7.19 28.75 4.56
C LYS A 516 6.10 27.91 5.24
N ALA A 517 5.62 26.85 4.58
CA ALA A 517 4.59 25.97 5.12
C ALA A 517 4.81 24.50 4.73
N ARG A 518 4.58 23.60 5.69
CA ARG A 518 4.51 22.15 5.45
C ARG A 518 3.10 21.68 5.74
N VAL A 519 2.43 21.09 4.76
CA VAL A 519 1.02 20.68 4.85
C VAL A 519 0.90 19.20 4.61
N TYR A 520 0.40 18.49 5.62
CA TYR A 520 0.33 17.03 5.61
C TYR A 520 -1.10 16.51 5.70
N SER A 521 -1.40 15.45 4.95
CA SER A 521 -2.66 14.71 5.08
C SER A 521 -2.41 13.23 5.43
N GLY A 522 -2.76 12.87 6.66
CA GLY A 522 -2.56 11.54 7.23
C GLY A 522 -3.87 10.84 7.60
N HIS A 523 -3.87 10.14 8.73
CA HIS A 523 -5.01 9.35 9.20
C HIS A 523 -5.38 9.67 10.65
N VAL A 524 -6.58 9.26 11.03
CA VAL A 524 -7.10 9.30 12.42
C VAL A 524 -6.14 8.75 13.47
N THR A 525 -5.17 7.92 13.09
CA THR A 525 -4.18 7.36 14.02
C THR A 525 -3.06 8.34 14.39
N ILE A 526 -2.52 9.08 13.41
CA ILE A 526 -1.27 9.83 13.60
C ILE A 526 -1.50 11.14 14.36
N LEU A 527 -2.63 11.83 14.11
CA LEU A 527 -2.93 13.10 14.74
C LEU A 527 -3.09 12.98 16.27
N PRO A 528 -3.91 12.06 16.81
CA PRO A 528 -4.00 11.87 18.26
C PRO A 528 -2.67 11.51 18.90
N MET A 529 -1.81 10.74 18.24
CA MET A 529 -0.47 10.43 18.75
C MET A 529 0.41 11.68 18.88
N ILE A 530 0.34 12.61 17.91
CA ILE A 530 1.02 13.92 18.00
C ILE A 530 0.46 14.72 19.17
N LEU A 531 -0.87 14.80 19.31
CA LEU A 531 -1.51 15.53 20.41
C LEU A 531 -1.11 14.96 21.78
N MET A 532 -1.02 13.63 21.92
CA MET A 532 -0.54 13.00 23.14
C MET A 532 0.93 13.33 23.41
N ASN A 533 1.78 13.36 22.37
CA ASN A 533 3.20 13.72 22.52
C ASN A 533 3.39 15.18 22.96
N LEU A 534 2.45 16.06 22.60
CA LEU A 534 2.37 17.43 23.08
C LEU A 534 1.76 17.55 24.49
N GLY A 535 1.35 16.44 25.13
CA GLY A 535 0.77 16.42 26.47
C GLY A 535 -0.71 16.85 26.53
N ALA A 536 -1.41 16.85 25.39
CA ALA A 536 -2.84 17.13 25.37
C ALA A 536 -3.66 15.94 25.88
N PHE A 537 -4.84 16.21 26.44
CA PHE A 537 -5.81 15.22 26.92
C PHE A 537 -5.28 14.23 27.98
N GLU A 538 -4.18 14.55 28.66
CA GLU A 538 -3.75 13.80 29.84
C GLU A 538 -4.74 14.04 30.99
N THR A 539 -5.21 12.95 31.61
CA THR A 539 -6.13 12.99 32.75
C THR A 539 -5.71 12.01 33.83
N ASP A 540 -6.01 12.35 35.08
CA ASP A 540 -5.76 11.47 36.22
C ASP A 540 -6.70 10.26 36.23
N GLU A 541 -7.96 10.46 35.83
CA GLU A 541 -8.94 9.38 35.72
C GLU A 541 -8.94 8.76 34.32
N ARG A 542 -8.81 7.43 34.28
CA ARG A 542 -8.79 6.66 33.03
C ARG A 542 -10.19 6.23 32.63
N LEU A 543 -10.45 6.17 31.33
CA LEU A 543 -11.66 5.50 30.81
C LEU A 543 -11.52 3.99 30.96
N THR A 544 -12.55 3.35 31.53
CA THR A 544 -12.61 1.90 31.74
C THR A 544 -13.99 1.38 31.37
N GLN A 545 -14.14 0.07 31.28
CA GLN A 545 -15.44 -0.57 31.08
C GLN A 545 -16.45 -0.32 32.21
N PHE A 546 -16.01 0.11 33.40
CA PHE A 546 -16.87 0.19 34.59
C PHE A 546 -17.32 1.60 34.95
N ASN A 547 -16.73 2.63 34.34
CA ASN A 547 -16.93 4.01 34.78
C ASN A 547 -17.73 4.90 33.80
N PHE A 548 -18.53 4.31 32.91
CA PHE A 548 -19.39 5.07 31.97
C PHE A 548 -20.24 6.14 32.69
N ALA A 549 -20.91 5.77 33.79
CA ALA A 549 -21.80 6.66 34.52
C ALA A 549 -21.07 7.84 35.19
N GLN A 550 -19.80 7.66 35.57
CA GLN A 550 -18.96 8.69 36.18
C GLN A 550 -18.32 9.61 35.11
N GLN A 551 -18.16 9.12 33.88
CA GLN A 551 -17.43 9.77 32.79
C GLN A 551 -18.30 10.68 31.88
N THR A 552 -19.29 11.37 32.47
CA THR A 552 -20.20 12.28 31.74
C THR A 552 -19.53 13.55 31.23
N GLN A 553 -18.43 13.98 31.88
CA GLN A 553 -17.61 15.14 31.51
C GLN A 553 -16.16 14.75 31.19
N ARG A 554 -15.96 13.53 30.68
CA ARG A 554 -14.64 13.02 30.30
C ARG A 554 -13.93 13.95 29.30
N ALA A 555 -12.62 14.12 29.51
CA ALA A 555 -11.78 14.93 28.63
C ALA A 555 -11.55 14.25 27.28
N TRP A 556 -11.44 12.92 27.27
CA TRP A 556 -11.29 12.15 26.04
C TRP A 556 -12.66 11.78 25.46
N ARG A 557 -13.00 12.41 24.34
CA ARG A 557 -14.13 12.05 23.48
C ARG A 557 -13.65 11.90 22.05
N ALA A 558 -13.56 10.68 21.56
CA ALA A 558 -13.10 10.30 20.22
C ALA A 558 -13.75 11.18 19.14
N GLY A 559 -15.08 11.37 19.19
CA GLY A 559 -15.80 12.20 18.21
C GLY A 559 -15.42 13.69 18.22
N MET A 560 -14.93 14.21 19.34
CA MET A 560 -14.43 15.60 19.45
C MET A 560 -12.94 15.69 19.16
N VAL A 561 -12.20 14.60 19.44
CA VAL A 561 -10.76 14.56 19.27
C VAL A 561 -10.42 14.42 17.77
N MET A 562 -11.04 13.45 17.13
CA MET A 562 -10.70 13.10 15.76
C MET A 562 -11.97 12.94 14.91
N PRO A 563 -12.76 14.02 14.76
CA PRO A 563 -13.83 14.04 13.76
C PRO A 563 -13.26 13.83 12.34
N MET A 564 -14.14 13.65 11.35
CA MET A 564 -13.72 13.87 9.97
C MET A 564 -13.16 15.29 9.83
N GLY A 565 -12.16 15.49 8.97
CA GLY A 565 -11.49 16.78 8.82
C GLY A 565 -10.65 17.25 10.02
N ALA A 566 -10.42 16.39 11.03
CA ALA A 566 -9.59 16.76 12.18
C ALA A 566 -8.20 17.25 11.76
N ASN A 567 -7.76 18.37 12.34
CA ASN A 567 -6.56 19.07 11.89
C ASN A 567 -5.79 19.70 13.07
N LEU A 568 -4.48 19.87 12.87
CA LEU A 568 -3.57 20.58 13.76
C LEU A 568 -2.76 21.56 12.91
N ALA A 569 -2.82 22.84 13.26
CA ALA A 569 -1.94 23.87 12.73
C ALA A 569 -0.99 24.34 13.82
N VAL A 570 0.28 24.49 13.47
CA VAL A 570 1.33 24.98 14.35
C VAL A 570 2.03 26.12 13.64
N ILE A 571 1.93 27.34 14.18
CA ILE A 571 2.34 28.58 13.51
C ILE A 571 3.40 29.25 14.37
N ARG A 572 4.57 29.53 13.79
CA ARG A 572 5.63 30.31 14.45
C ARG A 572 5.49 31.80 14.10
N TYR A 573 5.60 32.64 15.11
CA TYR A 573 5.70 34.09 14.99
C TYR A 573 7.12 34.50 15.38
N ASP A 574 7.83 35.12 14.45
CA ASP A 574 9.15 35.67 14.73
C ASP A 574 9.00 36.96 15.53
N CYS A 575 9.61 37.01 16.73
CA CYS A 575 9.43 38.09 17.70
C CYS A 575 10.75 38.85 17.95
N ASP A 576 10.66 40.17 18.09
CA ASP A 576 11.82 41.04 18.36
C ASP A 576 12.53 40.72 19.70
N SER A 577 11.85 40.04 20.62
CA SER A 577 12.40 39.60 21.91
C SER A 577 13.52 38.56 21.81
N GLY A 578 13.72 37.94 20.63
CA GLY A 578 14.68 36.86 20.43
C GLY A 578 14.18 35.47 20.88
N ASP A 579 13.03 35.41 21.55
CA ASP A 579 12.27 34.19 21.80
C ASP A 579 10.90 34.31 21.12
N ASN A 580 10.72 33.51 20.08
CA ASN A 580 9.55 33.49 19.21
C ASN A 580 8.34 32.86 19.91
N ASP A 581 7.15 33.16 19.40
CA ASP A 581 5.92 32.52 19.84
C ASP A 581 5.47 31.43 18.86
N VAL A 582 4.88 30.36 19.39
CA VAL A 582 4.30 29.27 18.62
C VAL A 582 2.84 29.10 19.00
N LEU A 583 1.94 29.29 18.04
CA LEU A 583 0.50 29.06 18.20
C LEU A 583 0.14 27.65 17.77
N PHE A 584 -0.53 26.91 18.65
CA PHE A 584 -1.11 25.61 18.36
C PHE A 584 -2.62 25.71 18.22
N LEU A 585 -3.14 25.38 17.05
CA LEU A 585 -4.57 25.29 16.77
C LEU A 585 -4.95 23.84 16.46
N TYR A 586 -5.86 23.30 17.24
CA TYR A 586 -6.44 21.99 17.06
C TYR A 586 -7.91 22.09 16.72
N ASN A 587 -8.30 21.51 15.58
CA ASN A 587 -9.63 21.69 15.00
C ASN A 587 -10.03 23.18 14.97
N GLU A 588 -9.08 24.01 14.52
CA GLU A 588 -9.18 25.48 14.39
C GLU A 588 -9.43 26.23 15.70
N LYS A 589 -9.17 25.60 16.86
CA LYS A 589 -9.28 26.21 18.19
C LYS A 589 -7.95 26.13 18.93
N PRO A 590 -7.65 27.06 19.85
CA PRO A 590 -6.49 26.95 20.72
C PRO A 590 -6.31 25.57 21.35
N LEU A 591 -5.14 24.96 21.15
CA LEU A 591 -4.77 23.71 21.80
C LEU A 591 -4.16 24.01 23.17
N GLN A 592 -4.75 23.46 24.23
CA GLN A 592 -4.18 23.56 25.56
C GLN A 592 -3.01 22.58 25.71
N ILE A 593 -1.79 23.13 25.79
CA ILE A 593 -0.58 22.39 26.15
C ILE A 593 -0.21 22.79 27.59
N PRO A 594 0.08 21.84 28.51
CA PRO A 594 0.47 22.17 29.87
C PRO A 594 1.74 23.04 29.91
N GLY A 595 1.64 24.23 30.52
CA GLY A 595 2.72 25.22 30.61
C GLY A 595 2.69 26.31 29.54
N CYS A 596 1.85 26.16 28.50
CA CYS A 596 1.59 27.20 27.51
C CYS A 596 0.39 28.07 27.90
N GLU A 597 0.22 29.21 27.23
CA GLU A 597 -0.91 30.11 27.44
C GLU A 597 -2.24 29.48 27.00
N SER A 598 -3.34 29.87 27.67
CA SER A 598 -4.68 29.33 27.39
C SER A 598 -5.24 29.69 26.00
N ASN A 599 -4.65 30.69 25.33
CA ASN A 599 -4.97 31.09 23.96
C ASN A 599 -4.24 30.22 22.90
N GLY A 600 -3.46 29.21 23.32
CA GLY A 600 -2.72 28.30 22.45
C GLY A 600 -1.32 28.79 22.08
N LEU A 601 -0.90 29.97 22.55
CA LEU A 601 0.46 30.48 22.37
C LEU A 601 1.43 29.86 23.37
N CYS A 602 2.65 29.61 22.91
CA CYS A 602 3.72 29.11 23.72
C CYS A 602 5.06 29.67 23.28
N LYS A 603 5.97 29.90 24.22
CA LYS A 603 7.34 30.31 23.89
C LYS A 603 8.08 29.18 23.17
N GLN A 604 8.75 29.52 22.07
CA GLN A 604 9.51 28.55 21.29
C GLN A 604 10.58 27.88 22.16
N SER A 605 11.31 28.65 22.98
CA SER A 605 12.29 28.13 23.93
C SER A 605 11.73 27.02 24.83
N PHE A 606 10.54 27.25 25.41
CA PHE A 606 9.85 26.29 26.27
C PHE A 606 9.46 25.01 25.51
N ILE A 607 8.94 25.14 24.29
CA ILE A 607 8.59 23.99 23.45
C ILE A 607 9.84 23.14 23.13
N MET A 608 10.94 23.80 22.75
CA MET A 608 12.19 23.11 22.44
C MET A 608 12.79 22.41 23.66
N GLU A 609 12.75 23.05 24.84
CA GLU A 609 13.19 22.42 26.08
C GLU A 609 12.31 21.24 26.49
N ARG A 610 10.98 21.43 26.52
CA ARG A 610 10.03 20.41 26.99
C ARG A 610 10.02 19.16 26.11
N PHE A 611 10.24 19.32 24.80
CA PHE A 611 10.15 18.25 23.81
C PHE A 611 11.50 17.88 23.17
N SER A 612 12.63 18.32 23.76
CA SER A 612 13.99 18.07 23.27
C SER A 612 14.31 16.58 23.04
N ARG A 613 13.72 15.69 23.85
CA ARG A 613 13.85 14.23 23.70
C ARG A 613 13.52 13.72 22.30
N PHE A 614 12.67 14.41 21.56
CA PHE A 614 12.34 14.02 20.20
C PHE A 614 13.44 14.42 19.21
N LEU A 615 14.08 15.58 19.41
CA LEU A 615 15.17 16.06 18.57
C LEU A 615 16.47 15.25 18.76
N GLU A 616 16.69 14.74 19.96
CA GLU A 616 17.91 14.01 20.33
C GLU A 616 17.83 12.50 20.04
N ALA A 617 16.64 11.96 19.80
CA ALA A 617 16.43 10.52 19.61
C ALA A 617 16.91 10.02 18.24
N ASP A 618 17.59 8.87 18.21
CA ASP A 618 17.72 8.11 16.97
C ASP A 618 16.42 7.34 16.71
N CYS A 619 15.64 7.82 15.74
CA CYS A 619 14.42 7.15 15.31
C CYS A 619 14.64 5.67 15.00
N ARG A 620 15.80 5.25 14.47
CA ARG A 620 16.04 3.85 14.11
C ARG A 620 16.21 2.94 15.32
N GLU A 621 16.68 3.46 16.44
CA GLU A 621 16.94 2.68 17.65
C GLU A 621 15.74 2.66 18.61
N VAL A 622 14.96 3.75 18.65
CA VAL A 622 13.85 3.92 19.62
C VAL A 622 12.48 3.66 18.99
N TYR A 623 12.41 3.51 17.67
CA TYR A 623 11.15 3.27 16.98
C TYR A 623 10.51 1.96 17.43
N CYS A 624 9.32 2.09 18.03
CA CYS A 624 8.48 0.96 18.46
C CYS A 624 9.19 -0.02 19.42
N THR A 625 10.11 0.46 20.26
CA THR A 625 10.73 -0.33 21.32
C THR A 625 9.99 -0.16 22.65
N ASN A 626 9.99 -1.20 23.47
CA ASN A 626 9.33 -1.24 24.79
C ASN A 626 10.10 -0.49 25.90
N SER A 627 11.16 0.26 25.56
CA SER A 627 12.11 0.83 26.51
C SER A 627 11.76 2.25 26.93
#